data_AF-A0AAE1GHD7-F1
#
_entry.id   AF-A0AAE1GHD7-F1
#
_cell.length_a   1.000
_cell.length_b   1.000
_cell.length_c   1.000
_cell.angle_alpha   90.00
_cell.angle_beta   90.00
_cell.angle_gamma   90.00
#
_symmetry.space_group_name_H-M   'P 1'
#
loop_
_entity.id
_entity.type
_entity.pdbx_description
1 polymer ?
#
loop_
_entity_poly.entity_id
_entity_poly.type
_entity_poly.pdbx_seq_one_letter_code
_entity_poly.pdbx_strand_id
1 'polypeptide(L)'
;MCSNPYIRLDMLMMIQTWCQNDDLDNEEVSEHVIAGLMELSVYMDGEYESTPGGTGLTLELSWCRVIYTLLTKGHLTNVYKAATQQIQSLSVGPEARWLARMVEFVATRTTLIKSNLQSSCMTPINALKALECCLVLLGHLLISCGKTFTCRGISRVGVVSFIKVCVIVLEVIPALWYHHANSCNLVLTSITEMIETLTSSPKLQSLVQLLGRDHSQEMDKIRWSASNFGFQMPVITPDEDHVTTQCPERFVDGVTQLMIESPVLLQTSQVTVDETTLVYLLLQKSPRCPFTRTTLDQHSFCRLPELQQEIHAWRTNVSTTSHHHNNP
;
A
#
# COMPACT_ATOMS: atom_id res chain seq x y z
N MET A 1 13.33 22.56 9.26
CA MET A 1 13.65 21.22 8.71
C MET A 1 14.96 21.27 7.94
N CYS A 2 15.86 20.31 8.19
CA CYS A 2 17.18 20.26 7.56
C CYS A 2 17.05 19.82 6.09
N SER A 3 17.46 20.66 5.13
CA SER A 3 17.44 20.32 3.70
C SER A 3 18.46 19.22 3.35
N ASN A 4 19.50 19.06 4.16
CA ASN A 4 20.58 18.12 3.89
C ASN A 4 20.14 16.66 4.17
N PRO A 5 20.13 15.78 3.15
CA PRO A 5 19.72 14.39 3.33
C PRO A 5 20.65 13.55 4.19
N TYR A 6 21.94 13.88 4.27
CA TYR A 6 22.90 13.17 5.11
C TYR A 6 22.69 13.46 6.59
N ILE A 7 22.31 14.69 6.94
CA ILE A 7 21.95 15.03 8.33
C ILE A 7 20.66 14.32 8.73
N ARG A 8 19.68 14.22 7.81
CA ARG A 8 18.46 13.45 8.02
C ARG A 8 18.79 11.98 8.30
N LEU A 9 19.74 11.41 7.54
CA LEU A 9 20.31 10.08 7.71
C LEU A 9 20.86 9.84 9.13
N ASP A 10 21.71 10.75 9.60
CA ASP A 10 22.35 10.66 10.92
C ASP A 10 21.33 10.77 12.05
N MET A 11 20.33 11.63 11.89
CA MET A 11 19.21 11.75 12.84
C MET A 11 18.45 10.41 12.97
N LEU A 12 18.27 9.67 11.88
CA LEU A 12 17.58 8.38 11.90
C LEU A 12 18.40 7.26 12.54
N MET A 13 19.70 7.23 12.29
CA MET A 13 20.60 6.30 12.98
C MET A 13 20.64 6.61 14.48
N MET A 14 20.59 7.88 14.87
CA MET A 14 20.49 8.30 16.26
C MET A 14 19.15 7.85 16.88
N ILE A 15 18.04 8.06 16.19
CA ILE A 15 16.71 7.57 16.61
C ILE A 15 16.72 6.05 16.77
N GLN A 16 17.30 5.30 15.84
CA GLN A 16 17.41 3.85 15.93
C GLN A 16 18.21 3.42 17.17
N THR A 17 19.27 4.15 17.50
CA THR A 17 20.07 3.90 18.70
C THR A 17 19.23 4.13 19.96
N TRP A 18 18.41 5.19 19.99
CA TRP A 18 17.45 5.44 21.07
C TRP A 18 16.37 4.37 21.17
N CYS A 19 15.90 3.84 20.03
CA CYS A 19 14.92 2.75 19.99
C CYS A 19 15.42 1.47 20.69
N GLN A 20 16.73 1.27 20.77
CA GLN A 20 17.34 0.09 21.39
C GLN A 20 17.53 0.23 22.91
N ASN A 21 17.43 1.45 23.46
CA ASN A 21 17.74 1.75 24.87
C ASN A 21 16.49 2.07 25.72
N ASP A 22 15.29 1.69 25.25
CA ASP A 22 13.99 1.97 25.91
C ASP A 22 13.57 3.45 26.05
N ASP A 23 14.37 4.40 25.55
CA ASP A 23 14.06 5.84 25.61
C ASP A 23 12.75 6.24 24.89
N LEU A 24 12.24 5.40 23.98
CA LEU A 24 10.95 5.58 23.32
C LEU A 24 9.73 5.36 24.24
N ASP A 25 9.91 4.81 25.45
CA ASP A 25 8.80 4.69 26.41
C ASP A 25 8.35 6.06 26.95
N ASN A 26 9.18 7.10 26.75
CA ASN A 26 8.77 8.47 26.98
C ASN A 26 7.84 8.96 25.84
N GLU A 27 6.59 9.23 26.18
CA GLU A 27 5.55 9.67 25.25
C GLU A 27 5.96 10.93 24.46
N GLU A 28 6.52 11.94 25.12
CA GLU A 28 6.97 13.19 24.48
C GLU A 28 8.09 12.93 23.46
N VAL A 29 9.08 12.10 23.81
CA VAL A 29 10.15 11.73 22.89
C VAL A 29 9.58 10.97 21.69
N SER A 30 8.64 10.05 21.93
CA SER A 30 8.00 9.27 20.87
C SER A 30 7.19 10.16 19.90
N GLU A 31 6.48 11.17 20.41
CA GLU A 31 5.72 12.12 19.59
C GLU A 31 6.65 12.98 18.72
N HIS A 32 7.74 13.49 19.28
CA HIS A 32 8.73 14.26 18.53
C HIS A 32 9.40 13.41 17.44
N VAL A 33 9.73 12.15 17.74
CA VAL A 33 10.27 11.20 16.77
C VAL A 33 9.26 10.97 15.65
N ILE A 34 7.98 10.71 15.97
CA ILE A 34 6.94 10.52 14.96
C ILE A 34 6.78 11.77 14.08
N ALA A 35 6.69 12.95 14.68
CA ALA A 35 6.57 14.21 13.94
C ALA A 35 7.76 14.41 12.99
N GLY A 36 8.99 14.16 13.48
CA GLY A 36 10.19 14.19 12.65
C GLY A 36 10.14 13.19 11.49
N LEU A 37 9.77 11.92 11.75
CA LEU A 37 9.63 10.91 10.71
C LEU A 37 8.55 11.28 9.69
N MET A 38 7.46 11.90 10.13
CA MET A 38 6.39 12.39 9.25
C MET A 38 6.89 13.46 8.30
N GLU A 39 7.59 14.47 8.81
CA GLU A 39 8.19 15.52 8.00
C GLU A 39 9.26 14.97 7.03
N LEU A 40 10.06 14.00 7.49
CA LEU A 40 11.09 13.36 6.67
C LEU A 40 10.51 12.50 5.54
N SER A 41 9.35 11.89 5.75
CA SER A 41 8.72 10.99 4.77
C SER A 41 8.44 11.64 3.41
N VAL A 42 8.21 12.95 3.39
CA VAL A 42 7.96 13.75 2.17
C VAL A 42 9.15 13.71 1.22
N TYR A 43 10.34 13.44 1.77
CA TYR A 43 11.59 13.40 1.05
C TYR A 43 12.15 11.99 0.87
N MET A 44 11.40 10.93 1.17
CA MET A 44 11.88 9.54 0.99
C MET A 44 11.67 9.01 -0.45
N ASP A 45 11.86 9.86 -1.45
CA ASP A 45 11.94 9.38 -2.83
C ASP A 45 13.33 8.74 -2.96
N GLY A 46 13.40 7.45 -3.30
CA GLY A 46 14.62 6.60 -3.25
C GLY A 46 15.86 7.07 -4.03
N GLU A 47 15.90 8.30 -4.52
CA GLU A 47 17.07 8.97 -5.10
C GLU A 47 18.22 9.12 -4.09
N TYR A 48 17.93 9.21 -2.79
CA TYR A 48 18.93 9.39 -1.73
C TYR A 48 19.80 8.14 -1.44
N GLU A 49 19.52 7.02 -2.10
CA GLU A 49 19.99 5.69 -1.67
C GLU A 49 20.96 5.03 -2.66
N SER A 50 21.32 5.75 -3.72
CA SER A 50 22.12 5.24 -4.84
C SER A 50 23.59 5.66 -4.82
N THR A 51 24.14 6.14 -3.69
CA THR A 51 25.58 6.42 -3.61
C THR A 51 26.39 5.11 -3.66
N PRO A 52 27.19 4.88 -4.71
CA PRO A 52 27.98 3.67 -4.84
C PRO A 52 29.02 3.61 -3.71
N GLY A 53 28.98 2.53 -2.90
CA GLY A 53 30.01 2.25 -1.89
C GLY A 53 29.73 2.70 -0.45
N GLY A 54 28.55 3.26 -0.15
CA GLY A 54 28.18 3.66 1.21
C GLY A 54 27.61 2.52 2.06
N THR A 55 27.63 2.70 3.37
CA THR A 55 26.97 1.93 4.46
C THR A 55 25.43 1.82 4.34
N GLY A 56 24.88 1.87 3.12
CA GLY A 56 23.46 1.89 2.80
C GLY A 56 22.71 0.78 3.50
N LEU A 57 23.20 -0.46 3.44
CA LEU A 57 22.61 -1.68 4.04
C LEU A 57 22.28 -1.57 5.54
N THR A 58 23.16 -0.98 6.35
CA THR A 58 22.88 -0.76 7.78
C THR A 58 21.72 0.20 7.99
N LEU A 59 21.58 1.15 7.06
CA LEU A 59 20.62 2.24 7.09
C LEU A 59 19.24 1.85 6.55
N GLU A 60 19.20 0.92 5.59
CA GLU A 60 17.95 0.39 5.02
C GLU A 60 17.15 -0.38 6.07
N LEU A 61 17.85 -1.16 6.91
CA LEU A 61 17.23 -1.87 8.02
C LEU A 61 16.85 -0.94 9.18
N SER A 62 17.50 0.23 9.29
CA SER A 62 17.21 1.20 10.35
C SER A 62 15.78 1.74 10.27
N TRP A 63 15.34 2.16 9.08
CA TRP A 63 13.98 2.68 8.90
C TRP A 63 12.91 1.65 9.20
N CYS A 64 13.05 0.45 8.63
CA CYS A 64 12.08 -0.59 8.87
C CYS A 64 12.00 -0.97 10.35
N ARG A 65 13.16 -1.01 11.04
CA ARG A 65 13.22 -1.24 12.49
C ARG A 65 12.60 -0.11 13.30
N VAL A 66 12.90 1.15 12.99
CA VAL A 66 12.32 2.30 13.72
C VAL A 66 10.80 2.30 13.59
N ILE A 67 10.27 2.15 12.37
CA ILE A 67 8.83 2.12 12.14
C ILE A 67 8.21 0.90 12.83
N TYR A 68 8.83 -0.27 12.71
CA TYR A 68 8.39 -1.48 13.39
C TYR A 68 8.35 -1.30 14.92
N THR A 69 9.38 -0.74 15.53
CA THR A 69 9.42 -0.46 16.98
C THR A 69 8.30 0.47 17.38
N LEU A 70 8.13 1.60 16.69
CA LEU A 70 7.05 2.55 16.97
C LEU A 70 5.66 1.91 16.84
N LEU A 71 5.50 1.01 15.87
CA LEU A 71 4.26 0.27 15.66
C LEU A 71 4.00 -0.72 16.80
N THR A 72 5.00 -1.51 17.18
CA THR A 72 4.87 -2.51 18.26
C THR A 72 4.66 -1.89 19.64
N LYS A 73 5.21 -0.68 19.88
CA LYS A 73 4.97 0.09 21.10
C LYS A 73 3.65 0.89 21.06
N GLY A 74 2.90 0.84 19.97
CA GLY A 74 1.57 1.45 19.85
C GLY A 74 1.57 2.96 19.60
N HIS A 75 2.73 3.61 19.47
CA HIS A 75 2.83 5.07 19.28
C HIS A 75 2.19 5.56 17.97
N LEU A 76 2.05 4.68 16.97
CA LEU A 76 1.42 5.02 15.70
C LEU A 76 -0.12 4.97 15.73
N THR A 77 -0.72 4.56 16.84
CA THR A 77 -2.20 4.43 16.95
C THR A 77 -2.91 5.76 16.70
N ASN A 78 -2.36 6.86 17.21
CA ASN A 78 -2.92 8.20 17.02
C ASN A 78 -2.83 8.64 15.56
N VAL A 79 -1.70 8.36 14.90
CA VAL A 79 -1.50 8.63 13.47
C VAL A 79 -2.54 7.88 12.63
N TYR A 80 -2.79 6.60 12.93
CA TYR A 80 -3.78 5.81 12.20
C TYR A 80 -5.22 6.30 12.42
N LYS A 81 -5.55 6.69 13.66
CA LYS A 81 -6.87 7.24 13.97
C LYS A 81 -7.09 8.56 13.22
N ALA A 82 -6.11 9.46 13.25
CA ALA A 82 -6.16 10.73 12.52
C ALA A 82 -6.24 10.52 11.00
N ALA A 83 -5.40 9.65 10.44
CA ALA A 83 -5.46 9.30 9.01
C ALA A 83 -6.83 8.74 8.60
N THR A 84 -7.42 7.87 9.43
CA THR A 84 -8.76 7.31 9.18
C THR A 84 -9.83 8.41 9.15
N GLN A 85 -9.82 9.31 10.13
CA GLN A 85 -10.78 10.42 10.20
C GLN A 85 -10.64 11.37 9.01
N GLN A 86 -9.39 11.70 8.63
CA GLN A 86 -9.09 12.52 7.46
C GLN A 86 -9.68 11.89 6.20
N ILE A 87 -9.34 10.63 5.91
CA ILE A 87 -9.79 9.95 4.70
C ILE A 87 -11.32 9.81 4.65
N GLN A 88 -11.97 9.50 5.78
CA GLN A 88 -13.44 9.42 5.85
C GLN A 88 -14.11 10.77 5.55
N SER A 89 -13.46 11.88 5.92
CA SER A 89 -13.92 13.22 5.57
C SER A 89 -13.54 13.67 4.16
N LEU A 90 -12.92 12.81 3.35
CA LEU A 90 -12.27 13.13 2.05
C LEU A 90 -11.23 14.26 2.15
N SER A 91 -10.67 14.47 3.34
CA SER A 91 -9.50 15.31 3.51
C SER A 91 -8.24 14.44 3.53
N VAL A 92 -7.17 14.92 2.92
CA VAL A 92 -5.87 14.24 2.96
C VAL A 92 -4.89 15.14 3.71
N GLY A 93 -4.65 14.80 4.98
CA GLY A 93 -3.71 15.49 5.84
C GLY A 93 -2.33 14.84 5.89
N PRO A 94 -1.43 15.34 6.76
CA PRO A 94 -0.08 14.81 6.93
C PRO A 94 -0.03 13.32 7.29
N GLU A 95 -0.92 12.85 8.17
CA GLU A 95 -0.97 11.48 8.68
C GLU A 95 -1.36 10.49 7.59
N ALA A 96 -2.41 10.80 6.81
CA ALA A 96 -2.82 9.98 5.68
C ALA A 96 -1.73 9.90 4.61
N ARG A 97 -1.08 11.04 4.30
CA ARG A 97 0.06 11.07 3.36
C ARG A 97 1.24 10.27 3.87
N TRP A 98 1.59 10.41 5.15
CA TRP A 98 2.67 9.68 5.76
C TRP A 98 2.45 8.17 5.66
N LEU A 99 1.26 7.70 6.03
CA LEU A 99 0.92 6.27 5.97
C LEU A 99 1.01 5.74 4.53
N ALA A 100 0.45 6.47 3.55
CA ALA A 100 0.57 6.10 2.14
C ALA A 100 2.04 6.05 1.69
N ARG A 101 2.86 7.04 2.08
CA ARG A 101 4.30 7.10 1.78
C ARG A 101 5.07 5.94 2.41
N MET A 102 4.74 5.53 3.64
CA MET A 102 5.41 4.39 4.27
C MET A 102 5.16 3.09 3.49
N VAL A 103 3.92 2.88 3.05
CA VAL A 103 3.56 1.68 2.28
C VAL A 103 4.22 1.70 0.90
N GLU A 104 4.20 2.83 0.20
CA GLU A 104 4.91 3.02 -1.08
C GLU A 104 6.43 2.88 -0.94
N PHE A 105 6.98 3.37 0.18
CA PHE A 105 8.40 3.28 0.49
C PHE A 105 8.82 1.81 0.56
N VAL A 106 8.10 0.97 1.32
CA VAL A 106 8.39 -0.48 1.41
C VAL A 106 8.43 -1.12 0.02
N ALA A 107 7.45 -0.82 -0.84
CA ALA A 107 7.43 -1.35 -2.20
C ALA A 107 8.59 -0.83 -3.06
N THR A 108 8.95 0.44 -2.93
CA THR A 108 10.13 1.02 -3.60
C THR A 108 11.42 0.37 -3.14
N ARG A 109 11.54 0.07 -1.83
CA ARG A 109 12.71 -0.60 -1.27
C ARG A 109 12.93 -1.99 -1.82
N THR A 110 11.87 -2.79 -2.01
CA THR A 110 12.03 -4.11 -2.65
C THR A 110 12.61 -4.01 -4.05
N THR A 111 12.21 -2.98 -4.82
CA THR A 111 12.78 -2.72 -6.16
C THR A 111 14.26 -2.38 -6.08
N LEU A 112 14.66 -1.56 -5.10
CA LEU A 112 16.07 -1.23 -4.87
C LEU A 112 16.89 -2.45 -4.43
N ILE A 113 16.35 -3.30 -3.54
CA ILE A 113 17.00 -4.55 -3.11
C ILE A 113 17.27 -5.45 -4.33
N LYS A 114 16.27 -5.61 -5.21
CA LYS A 114 16.44 -6.34 -6.47
C LYS A 114 17.55 -5.73 -7.33
N SER A 115 17.54 -4.41 -7.54
CA SER A 115 18.57 -3.71 -8.33
C SER A 115 19.97 -3.89 -7.73
N ASN A 116 20.12 -3.75 -6.42
CA ASN A 116 21.40 -3.90 -5.71
C ASN A 116 21.92 -5.34 -5.73
N LEU A 117 21.02 -6.32 -5.69
CA LEU A 117 21.37 -7.72 -5.88
C LEU A 117 21.87 -7.97 -7.31
N GLN A 118 21.17 -7.44 -8.32
CA GLN A 118 21.56 -7.57 -9.74
C GLN A 118 22.90 -6.88 -10.04
N SER A 119 23.19 -5.74 -9.40
CA SER A 119 24.46 -5.03 -9.53
C SER A 119 25.58 -5.59 -8.63
N SER A 120 25.34 -6.68 -7.89
CA SER A 120 26.28 -7.26 -6.92
C SER A 120 26.70 -6.30 -5.79
N CYS A 121 25.95 -5.23 -5.55
CA CYS A 121 26.15 -4.31 -4.43
C CYS A 121 25.60 -4.88 -3.10
N MET A 122 24.80 -5.93 -3.15
CA MET A 122 24.20 -6.60 -2.00
C MET A 122 24.38 -8.11 -2.11
N THR A 123 24.79 -8.76 -1.02
CA THR A 123 24.90 -10.22 -0.97
C THR A 123 23.51 -10.87 -0.97
N PRO A 124 23.35 -12.07 -1.56
CA PRO A 124 22.08 -12.80 -1.56
C PRO A 124 21.41 -12.92 -0.18
N ILE A 125 22.18 -13.25 0.85
CA ILE A 125 21.66 -13.42 2.21
C ILE A 125 21.15 -12.10 2.81
N ASN A 126 21.81 -10.99 2.50
CA ASN A 126 21.37 -9.68 2.96
C ASN A 126 20.12 -9.22 2.20
N ALA A 127 20.03 -9.52 0.89
CA ALA A 127 18.84 -9.26 0.11
C ALA A 127 17.62 -10.01 0.66
N LEU A 128 17.76 -11.30 0.99
CA LEU A 128 16.68 -12.09 1.59
C LEU A 128 16.23 -11.54 2.94
N LYS A 129 17.16 -11.19 3.83
CA LYS A 129 16.82 -10.54 5.12
C LYS A 129 16.12 -9.20 4.96
N ALA A 130 16.55 -8.40 3.98
CA ALA A 130 15.94 -7.10 3.70
C ALA A 130 14.53 -7.26 3.11
N LEU A 131 14.32 -8.24 2.23
CA LEU A 131 13.00 -8.58 1.69
C LEU A 131 12.05 -9.07 2.79
N GLU A 132 12.52 -9.95 3.67
CA GLU A 132 11.77 -10.41 4.84
C GLU A 132 11.35 -9.22 5.72
N CYS A 133 12.29 -8.31 6.02
CA CYS A 133 11.99 -7.11 6.80
C CYS A 133 10.95 -6.20 6.14
N CYS A 134 11.02 -6.05 4.81
CA CYS A 134 10.01 -5.31 4.03
C CYS A 134 8.63 -5.98 4.14
N LEU A 135 8.56 -7.31 4.02
CA LEU A 135 7.30 -8.05 4.13
C LEU A 135 6.69 -7.95 5.52
N VAL A 136 7.50 -8.13 6.57
CA VAL A 136 7.04 -7.99 7.97
C VAL A 136 6.51 -6.58 8.22
N LEU A 137 7.25 -5.55 7.81
CA LEU A 137 6.81 -4.17 7.98
C LEU A 137 5.52 -3.88 7.20
N LEU A 138 5.42 -4.34 5.95
CA LEU A 138 4.22 -4.17 5.15
C LEU A 138 3.03 -4.88 5.80
N GLY A 139 3.22 -6.11 6.27
CA GLY A 139 2.21 -6.88 7.00
C GLY A 139 1.70 -6.09 8.20
N HIS A 140 2.59 -5.53 9.02
CA HIS A 140 2.19 -4.68 10.14
C HIS A 140 1.45 -3.41 9.70
N LEU A 141 1.94 -2.70 8.68
CA LEU A 141 1.27 -1.49 8.16
C LEU A 141 -0.12 -1.80 7.62
N LEU A 142 -0.34 -2.93 6.94
CA LEU A 142 -1.65 -3.28 6.38
C LEU A 142 -2.60 -3.90 7.41
N ILE A 143 -2.10 -4.86 8.21
CA ILE A 143 -2.90 -5.69 9.12
C ILE A 143 -3.21 -4.92 10.40
N SER A 144 -2.19 -4.32 11.04
CA SER A 144 -2.38 -3.60 12.32
C SER A 144 -3.19 -2.31 12.12
N CYS A 145 -3.14 -1.71 10.92
CA CYS A 145 -3.93 -0.54 10.56
C CYS A 145 -5.23 -0.89 9.81
N GLY A 146 -5.71 -2.14 9.89
CA GLY A 146 -6.79 -2.63 9.03
C GLY A 146 -8.02 -1.72 8.97
N LYS A 147 -8.38 -1.05 10.07
CA LYS A 147 -9.46 -0.05 10.09
C LYS A 147 -9.22 1.12 9.14
N THR A 148 -8.00 1.65 9.06
CA THR A 148 -7.63 2.73 8.14
C THR A 148 -7.72 2.24 6.69
N PHE A 149 -7.29 1.00 6.44
CA PHE A 149 -7.41 0.33 5.14
C PHE A 149 -8.81 -0.21 4.82
N THR A 150 -9.83 0.09 5.64
CA THR A 150 -11.24 0.01 5.18
C THR A 150 -11.62 1.17 4.27
N CYS A 151 -10.88 2.28 4.35
CA CYS A 151 -11.09 3.44 3.50
C CYS A 151 -10.43 3.20 2.13
N ARG A 152 -11.24 2.95 1.11
CA ARG A 152 -10.77 2.38 -0.17
C ARG A 152 -9.60 3.11 -0.83
N GLY A 153 -9.51 4.43 -0.72
CA GLY A 153 -8.41 5.19 -1.34
C GLY A 153 -7.02 4.79 -0.83
N ILE A 154 -6.85 4.64 0.49
CA ILE A 154 -5.58 4.17 1.05
C ILE A 154 -5.44 2.65 0.90
N SER A 155 -6.55 1.91 0.87
CA SER A 155 -6.57 0.49 0.48
C SER A 155 -5.91 0.25 -0.86
N ARG A 156 -6.17 1.11 -1.86
CA ARG A 156 -5.52 1.02 -3.17
C ARG A 156 -4.00 1.18 -3.10
N VAL A 157 -3.50 2.15 -2.32
CA VAL A 157 -2.06 2.31 -2.09
C VAL A 157 -1.47 1.04 -1.46
N GLY A 158 -2.17 0.49 -0.46
CA GLY A 158 -1.81 -0.74 0.22
C GLY A 158 -1.71 -1.94 -0.73
N VAL A 159 -2.76 -2.17 -1.52
CA VAL A 159 -2.85 -3.27 -2.48
C VAL A 159 -1.78 -3.17 -3.57
N VAL A 160 -1.61 -2.01 -4.19
CA VAL A 160 -0.59 -1.81 -5.25
C VAL A 160 0.81 -2.08 -4.70
N SER A 161 1.10 -1.59 -3.49
CA SER A 161 2.39 -1.80 -2.83
C SER A 161 2.60 -3.27 -2.48
N PHE A 162 1.58 -3.95 -1.97
CA PHE A 162 1.61 -5.38 -1.66
C PHE A 162 1.88 -6.24 -2.90
N ILE A 163 1.16 -6.00 -3.99
CA ILE A 163 1.39 -6.69 -5.27
C ILE A 163 2.82 -6.48 -5.74
N LYS A 164 3.30 -5.23 -5.74
CA LYS A 164 4.66 -4.89 -6.18
C LYS A 164 5.72 -5.62 -5.34
N VAL A 165 5.57 -5.65 -4.02
CA VAL A 165 6.46 -6.39 -3.12
C VAL A 165 6.46 -7.89 -3.45
N CYS A 166 5.28 -8.50 -3.57
CA CYS A 166 5.16 -9.94 -3.84
C CYS A 166 5.79 -10.32 -5.18
N VAL A 167 5.52 -9.55 -6.24
CA VAL A 167 6.11 -9.77 -7.57
C VAL A 167 7.63 -9.70 -7.51
N ILE A 168 8.20 -8.65 -6.90
CA ILE A 168 9.65 -8.49 -6.80
C ILE A 168 10.30 -9.64 -6.01
N VAL A 169 9.69 -10.05 -4.89
CA VAL A 169 10.18 -11.20 -4.12
C VAL A 169 10.21 -12.45 -4.99
N LEU A 170 9.12 -12.75 -5.70
CA LEU A 170 9.02 -13.94 -6.55
C LEU A 170 9.93 -13.89 -7.78
N GLU A 171 10.35 -12.70 -8.23
CA GLU A 171 11.38 -12.55 -9.26
C GLU A 171 12.80 -12.81 -8.72
N VAL A 172 13.06 -12.51 -7.44
CA VAL A 172 14.37 -12.70 -6.80
C VAL A 172 14.59 -14.15 -6.37
N ILE A 173 13.56 -14.80 -5.81
CA ILE A 173 13.63 -16.15 -5.23
C ILE A 173 14.26 -17.21 -6.17
N PRO A 174 13.87 -17.33 -7.46
CA PRO A 174 14.41 -18.37 -8.34
C PRO A 174 15.94 -18.34 -8.45
N ALA A 175 16.54 -17.15 -8.47
CA ALA A 175 17.98 -16.99 -8.59
C ALA A 175 18.73 -17.37 -7.31
N LEU A 176 18.07 -17.32 -6.15
CA LEU A 176 18.68 -17.55 -4.83
C LEU A 176 18.37 -18.93 -4.25
N TRP A 177 17.35 -19.61 -4.77
CA TRP A 177 16.80 -20.85 -4.21
C TRP A 177 17.86 -21.93 -3.99
N TYR A 178 18.72 -22.18 -4.98
CA TYR A 178 19.70 -23.27 -4.94
C TYR A 178 20.72 -23.14 -3.80
N HIS A 179 21.08 -21.90 -3.43
CA HIS A 179 22.09 -21.63 -2.40
C HIS A 179 21.50 -21.25 -1.05
N HIS A 180 20.25 -20.76 -1.02
CA HIS A 180 19.64 -20.16 0.17
C HIS A 180 18.20 -20.62 0.39
N ALA A 181 17.89 -21.89 0.12
CA ALA A 181 16.54 -22.46 0.20
C ALA A 181 15.82 -22.15 1.54
N ASN A 182 16.50 -22.29 2.68
CA ASN A 182 15.89 -22.01 4.00
C ASN A 182 15.44 -20.55 4.16
N SER A 183 16.28 -19.59 3.72
CA SER A 183 15.93 -18.17 3.78
C SER A 183 14.87 -17.79 2.74
N CYS A 184 14.89 -18.43 1.56
CA CYS A 184 13.84 -18.27 0.56
C CYS A 184 12.49 -18.79 1.08
N ASN A 185 12.48 -19.95 1.75
CA ASN A 185 11.30 -20.51 2.39
C ASN A 185 10.70 -19.54 3.41
N LEU A 186 11.53 -18.94 4.27
CA LEU A 186 11.06 -17.98 5.27
C LEU A 186 10.35 -16.78 4.63
N VAL A 187 10.95 -16.21 3.59
CA VAL A 187 10.38 -15.08 2.84
C VAL A 187 9.06 -15.46 2.16
N LEU A 188 8.96 -16.65 1.55
CA LEU A 188 7.73 -17.13 0.92
C LEU A 188 6.65 -17.44 1.96
N THR A 189 7.01 -18.03 3.10
CA THR A 189 6.11 -18.22 4.24
C THR A 189 5.49 -16.90 4.68
N SER A 190 6.30 -15.83 4.81
CA SER A 190 5.78 -14.51 5.19
C SER A 190 4.78 -13.94 4.17
N ILE A 191 4.95 -14.20 2.86
CA ILE A 191 3.95 -13.83 1.86
C ILE A 191 2.66 -14.63 2.08
N THR A 192 2.76 -15.95 2.21
CA THR A 192 1.60 -16.82 2.40
C THR A 192 0.81 -16.44 3.64
N GLU A 193 1.48 -16.29 4.80
CA GLU A 193 0.85 -15.89 6.06
C GLU A 193 0.16 -14.52 5.95
N MET A 194 0.75 -13.58 5.21
CA MET A 194 0.13 -12.27 4.98
C MET A 194 -1.12 -12.38 4.11
N ILE A 195 -1.11 -13.18 3.04
CA ILE A 195 -2.32 -13.42 2.22
C ILE A 195 -3.40 -14.16 3.03
N GLU A 196 -3.02 -15.16 3.82
CA GLU A 196 -3.95 -15.88 4.71
C GLU A 196 -4.57 -14.91 5.73
N THR A 197 -3.78 -14.01 6.30
CA THR A 197 -4.27 -13.01 7.26
C THR A 197 -5.21 -12.00 6.58
N LEU A 198 -4.87 -11.55 5.37
CA LEU A 198 -5.72 -10.66 4.58
C LEU A 198 -7.07 -11.31 4.28
N THR A 199 -7.06 -12.55 3.81
CA THR A 199 -8.27 -13.30 3.41
C THR A 199 -9.11 -13.77 4.60
N SER A 200 -8.50 -14.05 5.75
CA SER A 200 -9.21 -14.54 6.94
C SER A 200 -9.76 -13.42 7.83
N SER A 201 -9.34 -12.17 7.64
CA SER A 201 -9.71 -11.05 8.52
C SER A 201 -10.87 -10.24 7.95
N PRO A 202 -12.05 -10.20 8.61
CA PRO A 202 -13.17 -9.37 8.16
C PRO A 202 -12.85 -7.88 8.09
N LYS A 203 -11.88 -7.42 8.88
CA LYS A 203 -11.43 -6.01 8.89
C LYS A 203 -10.65 -5.63 7.63
N LEU A 204 -10.15 -6.61 6.89
CA LEU A 204 -9.31 -6.44 5.70
C LEU A 204 -10.06 -6.79 4.41
N GLN A 205 -11.37 -7.06 4.50
CA GLN A 205 -12.19 -7.46 3.36
C GLN A 205 -12.13 -6.46 2.20
N SER A 206 -12.05 -5.15 2.50
CA SER A 206 -11.87 -4.10 1.49
C SER A 206 -10.59 -4.27 0.68
N LEU A 207 -9.47 -4.68 1.31
CA LEU A 207 -8.21 -4.96 0.62
C LEU A 207 -8.35 -6.21 -0.26
N VAL A 208 -8.98 -7.26 0.27
CA VAL A 208 -9.19 -8.53 -0.47
C VAL A 208 -10.07 -8.30 -1.69
N GLN A 209 -11.15 -7.54 -1.54
CA GLN A 209 -12.03 -7.16 -2.66
C GLN A 209 -11.28 -6.36 -3.72
N LEU A 210 -10.46 -5.38 -3.31
CA LEU A 210 -9.62 -4.61 -4.25
C LEU A 210 -8.56 -5.49 -4.92
N LEU A 211 -7.95 -6.44 -4.20
CA LEU A 211 -7.01 -7.39 -4.76
C LEU A 211 -7.66 -8.26 -5.84
N GLY A 212 -8.83 -8.84 -5.54
CA GLY A 212 -9.56 -9.66 -6.51
C GLY A 212 -10.03 -8.85 -7.71
N ARG A 213 -10.62 -7.67 -7.47
CA ARG A 213 -11.22 -6.82 -8.51
C ARG A 213 -10.18 -6.18 -9.42
N ASP A 214 -9.15 -5.54 -8.84
CA ASP A 214 -8.22 -4.69 -9.60
C ASP A 214 -6.91 -5.44 -9.97
N HIS A 215 -6.60 -6.55 -9.29
CA HIS A 215 -5.29 -7.22 -9.38
C HIS A 215 -5.37 -8.76 -9.42
N SER A 216 -6.50 -9.34 -9.85
CA SER A 216 -6.66 -10.81 -9.94
C SER A 216 -5.60 -11.47 -10.81
N GLN A 217 -5.25 -10.89 -11.96
CA GLN A 217 -4.24 -11.44 -12.86
C GLN A 217 -2.85 -11.48 -12.21
N GLU A 218 -2.47 -10.44 -11.48
CA GLU A 218 -1.22 -10.40 -10.73
C GLU A 218 -1.23 -11.42 -9.58
N MET A 219 -2.36 -11.53 -8.86
CA MET A 219 -2.50 -12.53 -7.80
C MET A 219 -2.42 -13.96 -8.32
N ASP A 220 -2.98 -14.25 -9.49
CA ASP A 220 -2.86 -15.56 -10.14
C ASP A 220 -1.40 -15.87 -10.52
N LYS A 221 -0.66 -14.88 -11.03
CA LYS A 221 0.78 -15.02 -11.30
C LYS A 221 1.58 -15.26 -10.03
N ILE A 222 1.29 -14.52 -8.95
CA ILE A 222 1.92 -14.67 -7.63
C ILE A 222 1.69 -16.09 -7.11
N ARG A 223 0.43 -16.54 -7.09
CA ARG A 223 0.05 -17.90 -6.66
C ARG A 223 0.74 -18.97 -7.49
N TRP A 224 0.70 -18.85 -8.81
CA TRP A 224 1.34 -19.80 -9.70
C TRP A 224 2.85 -19.88 -9.45
N SER A 225 3.52 -18.72 -9.34
CA SER A 225 4.96 -18.68 -9.07
C SER A 225 5.31 -19.28 -7.72
N ALA A 226 4.52 -19.02 -6.67
CA ALA A 226 4.74 -19.60 -5.35
C ALA A 226 4.52 -21.13 -5.33
N SER A 227 3.57 -21.63 -6.12
CA SER A 227 3.31 -23.07 -6.24
C SER A 227 4.48 -23.86 -6.81
N ASN A 228 5.30 -23.23 -7.67
CA ASN A 228 6.54 -23.82 -8.18
C ASN A 228 7.58 -24.11 -7.08
N PHE A 229 7.43 -23.49 -5.91
CA PHE A 229 8.27 -23.69 -4.73
C PHE A 229 7.56 -24.50 -3.63
N GLY A 230 6.40 -25.11 -3.93
CA GLY A 230 5.64 -25.92 -2.98
C GLY A 230 4.73 -25.12 -2.04
N PHE A 231 4.56 -23.81 -2.27
CA PHE A 231 3.67 -22.97 -1.47
C PHE A 231 2.29 -22.91 -2.08
N GLN A 232 1.27 -23.24 -1.28
CA GLN A 232 -0.13 -23.05 -1.66
C GLN A 232 -0.60 -21.71 -1.09
N MET A 233 -1.21 -20.88 -1.93
CA MET A 233 -1.81 -19.61 -1.53
C MET A 233 -3.33 -19.67 -1.75
N PRO A 234 -4.12 -19.04 -0.87
CA PRO A 234 -5.56 -19.02 -1.04
C PRO A 234 -5.96 -18.30 -2.33
N VAL A 235 -7.06 -18.73 -2.93
CA VAL A 235 -7.59 -18.10 -4.14
C VAL A 235 -8.33 -16.83 -3.73
N ILE A 236 -7.92 -15.69 -4.30
CA ILE A 236 -8.69 -14.45 -4.18
C ILE A 236 -9.57 -14.36 -5.41
N THR A 237 -10.84 -14.73 -5.26
CA THR A 237 -11.84 -14.57 -6.32
C THR A 237 -12.35 -13.14 -6.30
N PRO A 238 -12.42 -12.45 -7.46
CA PRO A 238 -13.19 -11.22 -7.55
C PRO A 238 -14.65 -11.52 -7.18
N ASP A 239 -15.30 -10.60 -6.47
CA ASP A 239 -16.76 -10.65 -6.34
C ASP A 239 -17.35 -10.61 -7.77
N GLU A 240 -18.11 -11.64 -8.15
CA GLU A 240 -18.63 -11.85 -9.51
C GLU A 240 -19.52 -10.70 -10.01
N ASP A 241 -19.93 -9.80 -9.12
CA ASP A 241 -20.81 -8.65 -9.39
C ASP A 241 -20.16 -7.49 -10.16
N HIS A 242 -18.85 -7.54 -10.44
CA HIS A 242 -18.12 -6.35 -10.92
C HIS A 242 -17.84 -6.27 -12.42
N VAL A 243 -18.12 -7.32 -13.20
CA VAL A 243 -17.87 -7.31 -14.66
C VAL A 243 -19.17 -7.55 -15.41
N THR A 244 -20.00 -6.52 -15.45
CA THR A 244 -21.10 -6.46 -16.41
C THR A 244 -20.58 -5.78 -17.66
N THR A 245 -20.43 -6.54 -18.75
CA THR A 245 -20.13 -6.08 -20.12
C THR A 245 -21.17 -5.08 -20.68
N GLN A 246 -22.11 -4.62 -19.85
CA GLN A 246 -23.19 -3.70 -20.14
C GLN A 246 -23.27 -2.53 -19.15
N CYS A 247 -22.23 -2.27 -18.35
CA CYS A 247 -22.22 -1.12 -17.44
C CYS A 247 -22.33 0.20 -18.26
N PRO A 248 -23.35 1.03 -18.02
CA PRO A 248 -23.47 2.33 -18.67
C PRO A 248 -22.20 3.17 -18.46
N GLU A 249 -21.71 3.81 -19.52
CA GLU A 249 -20.45 4.58 -19.50
C GLU A 249 -20.42 5.63 -18.38
N ARG A 250 -21.56 6.25 -18.07
CA ARG A 250 -21.67 7.25 -16.99
C ARG A 250 -21.47 6.68 -15.57
N PHE A 251 -21.56 5.37 -15.39
CA PHE A 251 -21.30 4.66 -14.14
C PHE A 251 -19.86 4.16 -14.04
N VAL A 252 -19.04 4.43 -15.06
CA VAL A 252 -17.64 4.02 -15.13
C VAL A 252 -16.75 5.17 -14.66
N ASP A 253 -15.79 4.84 -13.82
CA ASP A 253 -14.80 5.76 -13.28
C ASP A 253 -13.87 6.22 -14.40
N GLY A 254 -13.78 7.54 -14.61
CA GLY A 254 -13.03 8.10 -15.74
C GLY A 254 -11.53 7.80 -15.73
N VAL A 255 -10.95 7.36 -14.61
CA VAL A 255 -9.52 7.05 -14.48
C VAL A 255 -9.27 5.55 -14.57
N THR A 256 -10.03 4.79 -13.80
CA THR A 256 -9.78 3.36 -13.58
C THR A 256 -10.55 2.48 -14.56
N GLN A 257 -11.55 3.06 -15.23
CA GLN A 257 -12.45 2.35 -16.14
C GLN A 257 -13.24 1.22 -15.45
N LEU A 258 -13.36 1.30 -14.12
CA LEU A 258 -14.15 0.39 -13.31
C LEU A 258 -15.48 1.03 -12.92
N MET A 259 -16.47 0.21 -12.57
CA MET A 259 -17.74 0.73 -12.07
C MET A 259 -17.54 1.54 -10.77
N ILE A 260 -18.10 2.75 -10.76
CA ILE A 260 -18.10 3.65 -9.60
C ILE A 260 -19.02 3.10 -8.52
N GLU A 261 -18.63 3.26 -7.26
CA GLU A 261 -19.42 2.94 -6.08
C GLU A 261 -19.86 4.19 -5.33
N SER A 262 -18.96 5.17 -5.19
CA SER A 262 -19.20 6.46 -4.55
C SER A 262 -18.78 7.57 -5.51
N PRO A 263 -19.70 8.08 -6.35
CA PRO A 263 -19.36 9.04 -7.40
C PRO A 263 -19.03 10.44 -6.86
N VAL A 264 -17.96 11.01 -7.41
CA VAL A 264 -17.51 12.38 -7.18
C VAL A 264 -17.17 13.03 -8.50
N LEU A 265 -17.66 14.25 -8.71
CA LEU A 265 -17.31 15.08 -9.85
C LEU A 265 -16.03 15.87 -9.55
N LEU A 266 -15.01 15.73 -10.38
CA LEU A 266 -13.85 16.63 -10.38
C LEU A 266 -14.24 17.94 -11.04
N GLN A 267 -14.30 19.05 -10.29
CA GLN A 267 -14.74 20.35 -10.82
C GLN A 267 -13.80 20.89 -11.91
N THR A 268 -12.52 20.54 -11.84
CA THR A 268 -11.50 21.00 -12.79
C THR A 268 -11.67 20.41 -14.19
N SER A 269 -12.11 19.16 -14.30
CA SER A 269 -12.28 18.46 -15.58
C SER A 269 -13.73 18.15 -15.93
N GLN A 270 -14.66 18.32 -15.00
CA GLN A 270 -16.06 17.87 -15.09
C GLN A 270 -16.18 16.36 -15.36
N VAL A 271 -15.20 15.58 -14.92
CA VAL A 271 -15.19 14.11 -15.04
C VAL A 271 -15.56 13.49 -13.70
N THR A 272 -16.44 12.50 -13.73
CA THR A 272 -16.81 11.72 -12.55
C THR A 272 -15.79 10.60 -12.30
N VAL A 273 -15.38 10.47 -11.05
CA VAL A 273 -14.52 9.39 -10.54
C VAL A 273 -15.12 8.82 -9.26
N ASP A 274 -14.65 7.66 -8.83
CA ASP A 274 -14.96 7.09 -7.53
C ASP A 274 -14.21 7.84 -6.41
N GLU A 275 -14.80 7.95 -5.22
CA GLU A 275 -14.15 8.50 -4.02
C GLU A 275 -12.80 7.81 -3.74
N THR A 276 -12.71 6.50 -3.97
CA THR A 276 -11.47 5.72 -3.86
C THR A 276 -10.37 6.28 -4.75
N THR A 277 -10.72 6.53 -6.01
CA THR A 277 -9.83 7.08 -7.02
C THR A 277 -9.40 8.48 -6.65
N LEU A 278 -10.34 9.34 -6.23
CA LEU A 278 -10.04 10.69 -5.77
C LEU A 278 -9.06 10.69 -4.59
N VAL A 279 -9.32 9.91 -3.54
CA VAL A 279 -8.42 9.85 -2.37
C VAL A 279 -7.04 9.36 -2.78
N TYR A 280 -6.95 8.33 -3.63
CA TYR A 280 -5.67 7.87 -4.17
C TYR A 280 -4.91 9.00 -4.89
N LEU A 281 -5.58 9.78 -5.73
CA LEU A 281 -5.00 10.94 -6.41
C LEU A 281 -4.54 12.03 -5.44
N LEU A 282 -5.31 12.29 -4.37
CA LEU A 282 -4.97 13.28 -3.33
C LEU A 282 -3.79 12.85 -2.45
N LEU A 283 -3.52 11.55 -2.34
CA LEU A 283 -2.37 10.97 -1.61
C LEU A 283 -1.06 11.06 -2.41
N GLN A 284 -1.12 11.31 -3.72
CA GLN A 284 0.08 11.49 -4.55
C GLN A 284 0.91 12.69 -4.09
N LYS A 285 2.23 12.64 -4.35
CA LYS A 285 3.17 13.67 -3.90
C LYS A 285 2.86 15.04 -4.49
N SER A 286 2.33 15.04 -5.71
CA SER A 286 1.84 16.23 -6.40
C SER A 286 0.43 15.93 -6.91
N PRO A 287 -0.60 16.11 -6.07
CA PRO A 287 -1.98 15.82 -6.45
C PRO A 287 -2.39 16.65 -7.67
N ARG A 288 -2.66 15.96 -8.78
CA ARG A 288 -3.04 16.60 -10.04
C ARG A 288 -4.19 15.83 -10.67
N CYS A 289 -5.07 16.58 -11.33
CA CYS A 289 -6.14 16.00 -12.11
C CYS A 289 -5.53 15.26 -13.30
N PRO A 290 -5.86 13.96 -13.52
CA PRO A 290 -5.25 13.18 -14.60
C PRO A 290 -5.63 13.71 -16.00
N PHE A 291 -6.73 14.47 -16.11
CA PHE A 291 -7.23 14.99 -17.37
C PHE A 291 -6.70 16.38 -17.72
N THR A 292 -6.62 17.28 -16.73
CA THR A 292 -6.23 18.69 -16.94
C THR A 292 -4.84 19.04 -16.40
N ARG A 293 -4.24 18.15 -15.60
CA ARG A 293 -2.97 18.33 -14.88
C ARG A 293 -2.96 19.51 -13.89
N THR A 294 -4.12 20.13 -13.64
CA THR A 294 -4.29 21.15 -12.61
C THR A 294 -4.18 20.52 -11.23
N THR A 295 -3.68 21.29 -10.25
CA THR A 295 -3.57 20.82 -8.87
C THR A 295 -4.95 20.42 -8.35
N LEU A 296 -5.02 19.26 -7.68
CA LEU A 296 -6.20 18.84 -6.94
C LEU A 296 -6.07 19.28 -5.49
N ASP A 297 -7.13 19.89 -4.98
CA ASP A 297 -7.27 20.24 -3.57
C ASP A 297 -8.62 19.73 -3.02
N GLN A 298 -8.83 19.92 -1.72
CA GLN A 298 -10.05 19.49 -1.02
C GLN A 298 -11.34 20.21 -1.49
N HIS A 299 -11.22 21.30 -2.25
CA HIS A 299 -12.35 22.07 -2.76
C HIS A 299 -12.65 21.78 -4.25
N SER A 300 -11.76 21.05 -4.92
CA SER A 300 -11.82 20.76 -6.36
C SER A 300 -12.80 19.66 -6.77
N PHE A 301 -13.71 19.24 -5.89
CA PHE A 301 -14.63 18.14 -6.14
C PHE A 301 -15.97 18.25 -5.38
N CYS A 302 -17.00 17.56 -5.88
CA CYS A 302 -18.29 17.43 -5.19
C CYS A 302 -18.88 16.03 -5.33
N ARG A 303 -19.43 15.49 -4.25
CA ARG A 303 -20.14 14.19 -4.25
C ARG A 303 -21.41 14.28 -5.10
N LEU A 304 -21.76 13.19 -5.76
CA LEU A 304 -22.95 13.08 -6.61
C LEU A 304 -23.95 12.05 -6.04
N PRO A 305 -24.69 12.37 -4.95
CA PRO A 305 -25.58 11.40 -4.30
C PRO A 305 -26.69 10.88 -5.21
N GLU A 306 -27.17 11.69 -6.15
CA GLU A 306 -28.18 11.27 -7.14
C GLU A 306 -27.62 10.18 -8.07
N LEU A 307 -26.42 10.39 -8.62
CA LEU A 307 -25.75 9.39 -9.45
C LEU A 307 -25.46 8.11 -8.66
N GLN A 308 -25.15 8.21 -7.37
CA GLN A 308 -24.95 7.06 -6.50
C GLN A 308 -26.24 6.23 -6.37
N GLN A 309 -27.40 6.88 -6.21
CA GLN A 309 -28.69 6.20 -6.16
C GLN A 309 -29.02 5.52 -7.50
N GLU A 310 -28.72 6.16 -8.62
CA GLU A 310 -28.90 5.58 -9.95
C GLU A 310 -28.03 4.33 -10.17
N ILE A 311 -26.76 4.39 -9.77
CA ILE A 311 -25.84 3.25 -9.82
C ILE A 311 -26.40 2.09 -9.00
N HIS A 312 -26.86 2.37 -7.77
CA HIS A 312 -27.44 1.35 -6.91
C HIS A 312 -28.72 0.73 -7.50
N ALA A 313 -29.63 1.56 -8.01
CA ALA A 313 -30.86 1.09 -8.65
C ALA A 313 -30.60 0.26 -9.89
N TRP A 314 -29.57 0.61 -10.66
CA TRP A 314 -29.16 -0.18 -11.81
C TRP A 314 -28.59 -1.55 -11.40
N ARG A 315 -27.71 -1.59 -10.38
CA ARG A 315 -27.15 -2.86 -9.87
C ARG A 315 -28.25 -3.82 -9.42
N THR A 316 -29.22 -3.35 -8.64
CA THR A 316 -30.32 -4.20 -8.15
C THR A 316 -31.20 -4.73 -9.29
N ASN A 317 -31.43 -3.94 -10.34
CA ASN A 317 -32.18 -4.38 -11.52
C ASN A 317 -31.43 -5.43 -12.36
N VAL A 318 -30.10 -5.29 -12.48
CA VAL A 318 -29.29 -6.27 -13.22
C VAL A 318 -29.19 -7.58 -12.45
N SER A 319 -28.93 -7.54 -11.13
CA SER A 319 -28.84 -8.75 -10.29
C SER A 319 -30.14 -9.55 -10.22
N THR A 320 -31.31 -8.89 -10.30
CA THR A 320 -32.60 -9.58 -10.36
C THR A 320 -32.86 -10.25 -11.71
N THR A 321 -32.36 -9.66 -12.80
CA THR A 321 -32.52 -10.22 -14.15
C THR A 321 -31.61 -11.43 -14.38
N SER A 322 -30.38 -11.43 -13.84
CA SER A 322 -29.45 -12.56 -13.92
C SER A 322 -29.94 -13.81 -13.18
N HIS A 323 -30.69 -13.65 -12.08
CA HIS A 323 -31.27 -14.79 -11.37
C HIS A 323 -32.46 -15.45 -12.11
N HIS A 324 -33.17 -14.73 -12.97
CA HIS A 324 -34.28 -15.30 -13.74
C HIS A 324 -33.84 -16.06 -15.01
N HIS A 325 -32.59 -15.94 -15.45
CA HIS A 325 -32.08 -16.71 -16.60
C HIS A 325 -31.37 -18.02 -16.24
N ASN A 326 -31.17 -18.30 -14.94
CA ASN A 326 -30.47 -19.51 -14.47
C ASN A 326 -31.39 -20.60 -13.89
N ASN A 327 -32.72 -20.47 -14.06
CA ASN A 327 -33.65 -21.56 -13.77
C ASN A 327 -34.24 -22.12 -15.08
N PRO A 328 -33.68 -23.22 -15.62
CA PRO A 328 -34.31 -23.98 -16.70
C PRO A 328 -35.58 -24.72 -16.24
#